data_AF-A0AAV5MHN6-F1
#
_entry.id   AF-A0AAV5MHN6-F1
#
_cell.length_a   1.000
_cell.length_b   1.000
_cell.length_c   1.000
_cell.angle_alpha   90.00
_cell.angle_beta   90.00
_cell.angle_gamma   90.00
#
_symmetry.space_group_name_H-M   'P 1'
#
loop_
_entity.id
_entity.type
_entity.pdbx_description
1 polymer ?
#
loop_
_entity_poly.entity_id
_entity_poly.type
_entity_poly.pdbx_seq_one_letter_code
_entity_poly.pdbx_strand_id
1 'polypeptide(L)'
;MAAPKVDSSGESLPEHAAGKWYSVPDLRLRDHRFTVPLDYRDPGTSLKISIFAREVVAGGPGFESPRPTEGSGWILKACEEFRVILMDQRGTGLSTPLTTSSMLQFKSARDLADYLKHFRADSIVNDAEFIRVRLVPGSGPWTVLGQSYGGFCAVTYLSFAPQGLKQVILTGGIPPIGDGCTADTVYEACFDQVAYQNEKYYKRYPQDIEVVREIMTYGTITILTKSPFPKLSTLVYIKLASSL
;
A
#
# COMPACT_ATOMS: atom_id res chain seq x y z
N MET A 1 -19.18 -5.47 -20.93
CA MET A 1 -18.67 -6.35 -19.85
C MET A 1 -18.13 -7.61 -20.50
N ALA A 2 -16.86 -7.94 -20.25
CA ALA A 2 -16.43 -9.34 -20.28
C ALA A 2 -16.49 -9.83 -18.83
N ALA A 3 -17.10 -10.99 -18.58
CA ALA A 3 -17.02 -11.60 -17.26
C ALA A 3 -15.55 -12.00 -16.97
N PRO A 4 -15.11 -12.01 -15.70
CA PRO A 4 -13.89 -12.74 -15.35
C PRO A 4 -14.07 -14.20 -15.81
N LYS A 5 -13.02 -14.81 -16.36
CA LYS A 5 -13.08 -16.22 -16.77
C LYS A 5 -13.40 -17.07 -15.55
N VAL A 6 -14.62 -17.62 -15.51
CA VAL A 6 -14.97 -18.72 -14.62
C VAL A 6 -14.12 -19.91 -15.05
N ASP A 7 -13.31 -20.43 -14.13
CA ASP A 7 -12.57 -21.66 -14.39
C ASP A 7 -13.56 -22.83 -14.46
N SER A 8 -13.40 -23.71 -15.45
CA SER A 8 -14.42 -24.69 -15.84
C SER A 8 -14.49 -25.93 -14.93
N SER A 9 -13.96 -25.83 -13.71
CA SER A 9 -13.94 -26.86 -12.68
C SER A 9 -15.11 -26.79 -11.69
N GLY A 10 -15.71 -25.62 -11.51
CA GLY A 10 -16.75 -25.39 -10.48
C GLY A 10 -16.22 -25.37 -9.04
N GLU A 11 -14.91 -25.52 -8.83
CA GLU A 11 -14.28 -25.39 -7.51
C GLU A 11 -14.20 -23.91 -7.11
N SER A 12 -14.58 -23.60 -5.87
CA SER A 12 -14.39 -22.26 -5.31
C SER A 12 -12.90 -21.98 -5.17
N LEU A 13 -12.40 -20.93 -5.84
CA LEU A 13 -11.02 -20.46 -5.67
C LEU A 13 -10.67 -20.33 -4.18
N PRO A 14 -9.53 -20.86 -3.71
CA PRO A 14 -9.21 -20.87 -2.29
C PRO A 14 -9.12 -19.44 -1.74
N GLU A 15 -9.61 -19.25 -0.52
CA GLU A 15 -9.54 -17.96 0.19
C GLU A 15 -8.09 -17.48 0.39
N HIS A 16 -7.14 -18.41 0.37
CA HIS A 16 -5.71 -18.16 0.50
C HIS A 16 -4.92 -19.14 -0.36
N ALA A 17 -4.12 -18.61 -1.29
CA ALA A 17 -3.11 -19.34 -2.04
C ALA A 17 -1.71 -18.85 -1.62
N ALA A 18 -0.82 -19.79 -1.30
CA ALA A 18 0.57 -19.50 -0.96
C ALA A 18 1.50 -20.09 -2.03
N GLY A 19 2.37 -19.25 -2.59
CA GLY A 19 3.35 -19.65 -3.59
C GLY A 19 4.48 -20.53 -3.02
N LYS A 20 5.36 -21.00 -3.91
CA LYS A 20 6.62 -21.63 -3.51
C LYS A 20 7.54 -20.60 -2.87
N TRP A 21 8.34 -21.05 -1.91
CA TRP A 21 9.45 -20.24 -1.39
C TRP A 21 10.54 -20.07 -2.44
N TYR A 22 11.11 -18.87 -2.52
CA TYR A 22 12.29 -18.55 -3.32
C TYR A 22 13.27 -17.71 -2.51
N SER A 23 14.52 -17.63 -2.96
CA SER A 23 15.60 -16.91 -2.28
C SER A 23 16.11 -15.76 -3.12
N VAL A 24 16.54 -14.70 -2.45
CA VAL A 24 17.43 -13.65 -2.97
C VAL A 24 18.60 -13.51 -1.97
N PRO A 25 19.61 -12.65 -2.18
CA PRO A 25 20.63 -12.41 -1.16
C PRO A 25 20.01 -12.07 0.20
N ASP A 26 20.54 -12.70 1.26
CA ASP A 26 20.18 -12.56 2.68
C ASP A 26 18.72 -12.84 3.08
N LEU A 27 17.80 -13.13 2.15
CA LEU A 27 16.36 -13.20 2.40
C LEU A 27 15.69 -14.38 1.70
N ARG A 28 14.70 -14.99 2.37
CA ARG A 28 13.77 -15.96 1.78
C ARG A 28 12.37 -15.35 1.69
N LEU A 29 11.71 -15.55 0.55
CA LEU A 29 10.46 -14.89 0.20
C LEU A 29 9.39 -15.88 -0.25
N ARG A 30 8.13 -15.54 0.02
CA ARG A 30 6.96 -16.25 -0.48
C ARG A 30 5.83 -15.29 -0.78
N ASP A 31 5.25 -15.43 -1.97
CA ASP A 31 4.11 -14.65 -2.39
C ASP A 31 2.81 -15.32 -1.96
N HIS A 32 1.84 -14.51 -1.54
CA HIS A 32 0.50 -14.94 -1.16
C HIS A 32 -0.56 -14.17 -1.94
N ARG A 33 -1.67 -14.84 -2.25
CA ARG A 33 -2.91 -14.22 -2.71
C ARG A 33 -4.05 -14.63 -1.81
N PHE A 34 -4.87 -13.66 -1.43
CA PHE A 34 -6.08 -13.85 -0.63
C PHE A 34 -7.30 -13.44 -1.46
N THR A 35 -8.41 -14.13 -1.26
CA THR A 35 -9.69 -13.84 -1.93
C THR A 35 -10.65 -13.26 -0.90
N VAL A 36 -10.85 -11.94 -0.95
CA VAL A 36 -11.60 -11.17 0.07
C VAL A 36 -12.86 -10.54 -0.54
N PRO A 37 -13.90 -10.22 0.25
CA PRO A 37 -15.02 -9.41 -0.24
C PRO A 37 -14.61 -7.96 -0.49
N LEU A 38 -15.20 -7.36 -1.51
CA LEU A 38 -15.15 -5.92 -1.78
C LEU A 38 -15.83 -5.16 -0.63
N ASP A 39 -17.05 -5.55 -0.26
CA ASP A 39 -17.76 -5.02 0.90
C ASP A 39 -17.78 -6.03 2.05
N TYR A 40 -17.08 -5.73 3.15
CA TYR A 40 -17.05 -6.55 4.35
C TYR A 40 -18.36 -6.54 5.15
N ARG A 41 -19.34 -5.68 4.79
CA ARG A 41 -20.67 -5.63 5.43
C ARG A 41 -21.63 -6.69 4.89
N ASP A 42 -21.40 -7.18 3.67
CA ASP A 42 -22.02 -8.39 3.13
C ASP A 42 -20.94 -9.29 2.51
N PRO A 43 -20.18 -10.02 3.36
CA PRO A 43 -19.10 -10.88 2.88
C PRO A 43 -19.62 -12.11 2.12
N GLY A 44 -20.93 -12.39 2.15
CA GLY A 44 -21.57 -13.53 1.50
C GLY A 44 -21.87 -13.26 0.03
N THR A 45 -22.54 -12.14 -0.29
CA THR A 45 -22.95 -11.80 -1.66
C THR A 45 -21.97 -10.88 -2.40
N SER A 46 -21.13 -10.13 -1.68
CA SER A 46 -20.27 -9.12 -2.30
C SER A 46 -19.21 -9.72 -3.24
N LEU A 47 -18.96 -8.99 -4.33
CA LEU A 47 -17.92 -9.29 -5.31
C LEU A 47 -16.58 -9.54 -4.61
N LYS A 48 -15.83 -10.54 -5.08
CA LYS A 48 -14.51 -10.88 -4.52
C LYS A 48 -13.40 -10.15 -5.26
N ILE A 49 -12.39 -9.70 -4.52
CA ILE A 49 -11.14 -9.12 -5.04
C ILE A 49 -9.94 -9.92 -4.52
N SER A 50 -8.79 -9.82 -5.20
CA SER A 50 -7.56 -10.47 -4.77
C SER A 50 -6.68 -9.46 -4.02
N ILE A 51 -6.21 -9.83 -2.83
CA ILE A 51 -5.16 -9.12 -2.10
C ILE A 51 -3.85 -9.91 -2.23
N PHE A 52 -2.77 -9.23 -2.61
CA PHE A 52 -1.42 -9.75 -2.64
C PHE A 52 -0.68 -9.38 -1.35
N ALA A 53 0.07 -10.33 -0.80
CA ALA A 53 1.06 -10.04 0.24
C ALA A 53 2.31 -10.89 0.04
N ARG A 54 3.49 -10.29 0.26
CA ARG A 54 4.79 -10.95 0.17
C ARG A 54 5.36 -11.14 1.58
N GLU A 55 5.46 -12.41 1.98
CA GLU A 55 6.12 -12.84 3.21
C GLU A 55 7.64 -12.83 2.99
N VAL A 56 8.38 -12.22 3.91
CA VAL A 56 9.85 -12.11 3.87
C VAL A 56 10.43 -12.48 5.24
N VAL A 57 11.43 -13.35 5.23
CA VAL A 57 12.20 -13.79 6.41
C VAL A 57 13.69 -13.74 6.09
N ALA A 58 14.53 -13.75 7.13
CA ALA A 58 15.96 -13.89 6.97
C ALA A 58 16.32 -15.21 6.25
N GLY A 59 17.38 -15.18 5.45
CA GLY A 59 17.96 -16.36 4.81
C GLY A 59 18.60 -17.33 5.82
N GLY A 60 18.96 -18.52 5.33
CA GLY A 60 19.80 -19.44 6.13
C GLY A 60 21.25 -18.93 6.23
N PRO A 61 21.99 -19.28 7.29
CA PRO A 61 23.38 -18.85 7.45
C PRO A 61 24.28 -19.49 6.38
N GLY A 62 25.19 -18.71 5.77
CA GLY A 62 26.20 -19.30 4.88
C GLY A 62 27.11 -18.39 4.04
N PHE A 63 26.82 -17.09 3.82
CA PHE A 63 27.54 -16.28 2.81
C PHE A 63 27.93 -14.86 3.26
N GLU A 64 28.76 -14.21 2.43
CA GLU A 64 29.54 -13.00 2.75
C GLU A 64 28.71 -11.70 2.88
N SER A 65 29.23 -10.75 3.66
CA SER A 65 28.60 -9.44 3.89
C SER A 65 28.50 -8.58 2.62
N PRO A 66 27.29 -8.10 2.24
CA PRO A 66 27.12 -7.21 1.10
C PRO A 66 27.86 -5.87 1.27
N ARG A 67 28.48 -5.39 0.19
CA ARG A 67 28.98 -4.00 0.08
C ARG A 67 27.83 -3.08 -0.35
N PRO A 68 27.66 -1.88 0.25
CA PRO A 68 26.48 -1.06 0.03
C PRO A 68 26.54 -0.31 -1.30
N THR A 69 25.62 -0.62 -2.22
CA THR A 69 25.41 0.13 -3.47
C THR A 69 24.07 0.86 -3.53
N GLU A 70 22.96 0.26 -3.07
CA GLU A 70 21.65 0.93 -3.00
C GLU A 70 20.87 0.66 -1.69
N GLY A 71 19.92 1.55 -1.38
CA GLY A 71 19.37 1.74 -0.03
C GLY A 71 18.15 0.88 0.33
N SER A 72 18.30 -0.44 0.49
CA SER A 72 17.20 -1.33 0.93
C SER A 72 17.45 -2.13 2.23
N GLY A 73 18.59 -1.92 2.90
CA GLY A 73 18.97 -2.58 4.17
C GLY A 73 18.13 -2.21 5.40
N TRP A 74 16.81 -2.03 5.25
CA TRP A 74 15.84 -2.02 6.34
C TRP A 74 15.17 -3.38 6.50
N ILE A 75 14.75 -4.02 5.39
CA ILE A 75 14.03 -5.30 5.43
C ILE A 75 14.91 -6.37 6.09
N LEU A 76 16.21 -6.39 5.79
CA LEU A 76 17.16 -7.32 6.40
C LEU A 76 17.23 -7.18 7.93
N LYS A 77 17.48 -5.96 8.45
CA LYS A 77 17.51 -5.71 9.91
C LYS A 77 16.15 -5.96 10.58
N ALA A 78 15.07 -5.69 9.86
CA ALA A 78 13.70 -5.96 10.29
C ALA A 78 13.43 -7.49 10.37
N CYS A 79 14.00 -8.28 9.48
CA CYS A 79 13.94 -9.75 9.45
C CYS A 79 14.79 -10.45 10.52
N GLU A 80 15.66 -9.76 11.25
CA GLU A 80 16.39 -10.34 12.40
C GLU A 80 15.46 -10.64 13.59
N GLU A 81 14.43 -9.80 13.79
CA GLU A 81 13.55 -9.84 14.98
C GLU A 81 12.11 -10.26 14.63
N PHE A 82 11.75 -10.29 13.34
CA PHE A 82 10.38 -10.55 12.89
C PHE A 82 10.30 -11.26 11.54
N ARG A 83 9.11 -11.79 11.25
CA ARG A 83 8.66 -12.16 9.90
C ARG A 83 7.91 -10.97 9.28
N VAL A 84 8.43 -10.43 8.17
CA VAL A 84 7.87 -9.24 7.51
C VAL A 84 6.77 -9.66 6.53
N ILE A 85 5.63 -8.95 6.53
CA ILE A 85 4.54 -9.13 5.56
C ILE A 85 4.36 -7.82 4.78
N LEU A 86 4.79 -7.77 3.52
CA LEU A 86 4.58 -6.63 2.65
C LEU A 86 3.22 -6.80 1.95
N MET A 87 2.19 -6.08 2.40
CA MET A 87 0.83 -6.18 1.86
C MET A 87 0.57 -5.07 0.84
N ASP A 88 0.26 -5.44 -0.40
CA ASP A 88 -0.27 -4.50 -1.37
C ASP A 88 -1.71 -4.17 -0.97
N GLN A 89 -2.04 -2.90 -0.79
CA GLN A 89 -3.41 -2.47 -0.44
C GLN A 89 -4.37 -2.84 -1.58
N ARG A 90 -5.63 -3.16 -1.26
CA ARG A 90 -6.70 -3.23 -2.27
C ARG A 90 -6.64 -2.02 -3.21
N GLY A 91 -6.68 -2.27 -4.51
CA GLY A 91 -6.54 -1.22 -5.53
C GLY A 91 -5.11 -0.85 -5.92
N THR A 92 -4.06 -1.43 -5.31
CA THR A 92 -2.66 -1.09 -5.58
C THR A 92 -1.82 -2.31 -5.93
N GLY A 93 -0.79 -2.13 -6.77
CA GLY A 93 0.20 -3.17 -7.06
C GLY A 93 -0.41 -4.44 -7.66
N LEU A 94 -0.19 -5.57 -6.99
CA LEU A 94 -0.67 -6.90 -7.37
C LEU A 94 -2.00 -7.29 -6.69
N SER A 95 -2.52 -6.45 -5.79
CA SER A 95 -3.89 -6.50 -5.27
C SER A 95 -4.84 -5.80 -6.25
N THR A 96 -5.96 -6.44 -6.62
CA THR A 96 -6.88 -6.05 -7.73
C THR A 96 -6.86 -4.55 -8.03
N PRO A 97 -6.07 -4.09 -9.03
CA PRO A 97 -5.61 -2.72 -9.07
C PRO A 97 -6.64 -1.74 -9.67
N LEU A 98 -6.68 -0.55 -9.09
CA LEU A 98 -7.36 0.60 -9.67
C LEU A 98 -6.44 1.20 -10.74
N THR A 99 -6.95 1.32 -11.95
CA THR A 99 -6.23 1.85 -13.11
C THR A 99 -7.17 2.77 -13.87
N THR A 100 -6.63 3.73 -14.63
CA THR A 100 -7.45 4.60 -15.49
C THR A 100 -8.35 3.77 -16.41
N SER A 101 -7.82 2.70 -17.01
CA SER A 101 -8.57 1.78 -17.87
C SER A 101 -9.71 1.02 -17.17
N SER A 102 -9.53 0.63 -15.89
CA SER A 102 -10.59 -0.04 -15.11
C SER A 102 -11.62 0.94 -14.54
N MET A 103 -11.21 2.14 -14.13
CA MET A 103 -12.13 3.21 -13.68
C MET A 103 -12.99 3.76 -14.83
N LEU A 104 -12.47 3.81 -16.06
CA LEU A 104 -13.22 4.18 -17.26
C LEU A 104 -14.26 3.14 -17.73
N GLN A 105 -14.37 1.97 -17.06
CA GLN A 105 -15.44 1.00 -17.34
C GLN A 105 -16.77 1.33 -16.64
N PHE A 106 -16.78 2.27 -15.70
CA PHE A 106 -17.97 2.64 -14.93
C PHE A 106 -18.86 3.59 -15.73
N LYS A 107 -20.17 3.37 -15.68
CA LYS A 107 -21.16 4.10 -16.51
C LYS A 107 -21.44 5.52 -16.00
N SER A 108 -21.17 5.79 -14.74
CA SER A 108 -21.29 7.12 -14.14
C SER A 108 -20.25 7.35 -13.06
N ALA A 109 -19.98 8.63 -12.75
CA ALA A 109 -19.14 9.02 -11.61
C ALA A 109 -19.72 8.53 -10.27
N ARG A 110 -21.04 8.33 -10.18
CA ARG A 110 -21.68 7.77 -8.99
C ARG A 110 -21.35 6.30 -8.80
N ASP A 111 -21.47 5.48 -9.85
CA ASP A 111 -21.11 4.06 -9.80
C ASP A 111 -19.63 3.89 -9.43
N LEU A 112 -18.76 4.76 -9.97
CA LEU A 112 -17.33 4.78 -9.64
C LEU A 112 -17.10 5.17 -8.17
N ALA A 113 -17.74 6.21 -7.64
CA ALA A 113 -17.62 6.60 -6.23
C ALA A 113 -18.18 5.52 -5.28
N ASP A 114 -19.33 4.91 -5.64
CA ASP A 114 -19.94 3.80 -4.91
C ASP A 114 -19.07 2.52 -4.96
N TYR A 115 -18.18 2.36 -5.95
CA TYR A 115 -17.15 1.32 -5.95
C TYR A 115 -15.91 1.73 -5.12
N LEU A 116 -15.37 2.93 -5.34
CA LEU A 116 -14.13 3.43 -4.72
C LEU A 116 -14.22 3.57 -3.20
N LYS A 117 -15.42 3.76 -2.62
CA LYS A 117 -15.59 3.76 -1.15
C LYS A 117 -15.12 2.46 -0.50
N HIS A 118 -15.11 1.34 -1.22
CA HIS A 118 -14.62 0.05 -0.73
C HIS A 118 -13.08 -0.07 -0.72
N PHE A 119 -12.34 0.97 -1.13
CA PHE A 119 -10.87 0.99 -1.16
C PHE A 119 -10.28 1.85 -0.02
N ARG A 120 -11.10 2.23 0.96
CA ARG A 120 -10.74 3.04 2.13
C ARG A 120 -9.97 2.27 3.20
N ALA A 121 -9.34 3.01 4.12
CA ALA A 121 -8.57 2.50 5.26
C ALA A 121 -9.34 1.47 6.12
N ASP A 122 -10.65 1.68 6.36
CA ASP A 122 -11.51 0.71 7.05
C ASP A 122 -11.54 -0.66 6.36
N SER A 123 -11.63 -0.67 5.03
CA SER A 123 -11.65 -1.89 4.22
C SER A 123 -10.25 -2.52 4.09
N ILE A 124 -9.18 -1.71 4.11
CA ILE A 124 -7.78 -2.17 4.17
C ILE A 124 -7.45 -2.81 5.53
N VAL A 125 -7.98 -2.30 6.64
CA VAL A 125 -7.85 -2.92 7.97
C VAL A 125 -8.56 -4.27 8.03
N ASN A 126 -9.69 -4.41 7.35
CA ASN A 126 -10.41 -5.67 7.21
C ASN A 126 -9.63 -6.72 6.36
N ASP A 127 -8.93 -6.29 5.30
CA ASP A 127 -7.97 -7.16 4.60
C ASP A 127 -6.84 -7.61 5.54
N ALA A 128 -6.30 -6.66 6.31
CA ALA A 128 -5.19 -6.89 7.23
C ALA A 128 -5.56 -7.90 8.34
N GLU A 129 -6.73 -7.78 8.97
CA GLU A 129 -7.23 -8.78 9.92
C GLU A 129 -7.47 -10.16 9.26
N PHE A 130 -8.06 -10.19 8.07
CA PHE A 130 -8.32 -11.43 7.31
C PHE A 130 -7.02 -12.18 6.99
N ILE A 131 -5.95 -11.43 6.69
CA ILE A 131 -4.59 -11.94 6.46
C ILE A 131 -3.93 -12.35 7.78
N ARG A 132 -4.05 -11.54 8.85
CA ARG A 132 -3.45 -11.81 10.17
C ARG A 132 -3.88 -13.17 10.72
N VAL A 133 -5.19 -13.47 10.74
CA VAL A 133 -5.70 -14.73 11.28
C VAL A 133 -5.27 -15.97 10.49
N ARG A 134 -4.98 -15.80 9.18
CA ARG A 134 -4.50 -16.87 8.29
C ARG A 134 -2.97 -17.03 8.29
N LEU A 135 -2.22 -15.95 8.53
CA LEU A 135 -0.75 -15.97 8.50
C LEU A 135 -0.10 -16.10 9.87
N VAL A 136 -0.69 -15.59 10.96
CA VAL A 136 -0.07 -15.64 12.30
C VAL A 136 -0.48 -16.93 13.01
N PRO A 137 0.49 -17.76 13.48
CA PRO A 137 0.19 -18.96 14.26
C PRO A 137 -0.74 -18.66 15.44
N GLY A 138 -1.78 -19.49 15.61
CA GLY A 138 -2.79 -19.30 16.67
C GLY A 138 -3.62 -18.02 16.54
N SER A 139 -3.62 -17.33 15.38
CA SER A 139 -4.30 -16.05 15.19
C SER A 139 -3.91 -14.97 16.21
N GLY A 140 -2.64 -14.98 16.67
CA GLY A 140 -2.11 -13.98 17.60
C GLY A 140 -2.00 -12.56 17.02
N PRO A 141 -1.77 -11.55 17.87
CA PRO A 141 -1.60 -10.16 17.44
C PRO A 141 -0.23 -9.94 16.75
N TRP A 142 -0.16 -8.96 15.84
CA TRP A 142 1.07 -8.61 15.09
C TRP A 142 1.49 -7.14 15.28
N THR A 143 2.70 -6.80 14.84
CA THR A 143 3.18 -5.41 14.81
C THR A 143 2.90 -4.80 13.44
N VAL A 144 2.28 -3.63 13.42
CA VAL A 144 2.08 -2.79 12.22
C VAL A 144 3.05 -1.62 12.28
N LEU A 145 3.51 -1.15 11.12
CA LEU A 145 4.17 0.15 10.99
C LEU A 145 3.42 0.92 9.89
N GLY A 146 3.13 2.20 10.12
CA GLY A 146 2.46 3.09 9.17
C GLY A 146 3.41 4.12 8.56
N GLN A 147 3.35 4.28 7.23
CA GLN A 147 4.16 5.26 6.49
C GLN A 147 3.30 5.91 5.40
N SER A 148 3.27 7.25 5.35
CA SER A 148 2.32 7.99 4.50
C SER A 148 0.87 7.52 4.79
N TYR A 149 0.04 7.25 3.78
CA TYR A 149 -1.31 6.72 3.98
C TYR A 149 -1.37 5.41 4.80
N GLY A 150 -0.27 4.67 4.92
CA GLY A 150 -0.16 3.56 5.86
C GLY A 150 -0.28 3.95 7.33
N GLY A 151 0.06 5.18 7.70
CA GLY A 151 -0.18 5.72 9.04
C GLY A 151 -1.67 6.00 9.30
N PHE A 152 -2.41 6.49 8.30
CA PHE A 152 -3.87 6.62 8.36
C PHE A 152 -4.51 5.24 8.56
N CYS A 153 -4.05 4.23 7.80
CA CYS A 153 -4.51 2.85 7.96
C CYS A 153 -4.14 2.26 9.33
N ALA A 154 -2.93 2.52 9.84
CA ALA A 154 -2.50 2.02 11.16
C ALA A 154 -3.28 2.65 12.33
N VAL A 155 -3.60 3.95 12.26
CA VAL A 155 -4.48 4.61 13.25
C VAL A 155 -5.93 4.12 13.10
N THR A 156 -6.40 3.87 11.88
CA THR A 156 -7.70 3.20 11.66
C THR A 156 -7.70 1.80 12.30
N TYR A 157 -6.61 1.06 12.20
CA TYR A 157 -6.48 -0.28 12.80
C TYR A 157 -6.60 -0.23 14.33
N LEU A 158 -5.96 0.75 14.99
CA LEU A 158 -6.10 0.99 16.44
C LEU A 158 -7.56 1.28 16.85
N SER A 159 -8.36 1.91 16.00
CA SER A 159 -9.77 2.22 16.28
C SER A 159 -10.72 1.04 15.99
N PHE A 160 -10.47 0.25 14.94
CA PHE A 160 -11.39 -0.78 14.45
C PHE A 160 -11.06 -2.21 14.91
N ALA A 161 -9.79 -2.54 15.14
CA ALA A 161 -9.36 -3.89 15.54
C ALA A 161 -8.09 -3.89 16.43
N PRO A 162 -8.06 -3.13 17.55
CA PRO A 162 -6.88 -3.04 18.42
C PRO A 162 -6.43 -4.40 18.99
N GLN A 163 -7.34 -5.36 19.18
CA GLN A 163 -7.03 -6.72 19.62
C GLN A 163 -6.13 -7.51 18.64
N GLY A 164 -6.06 -7.10 17.38
CA GLY A 164 -5.14 -7.68 16.38
C GLY A 164 -3.71 -7.14 16.48
N LEU A 165 -3.46 -6.12 17.31
CA LEU A 165 -2.23 -5.34 17.32
C LEU A 165 -1.42 -5.57 18.61
N LYS A 166 -0.15 -5.94 18.44
CA LYS A 166 0.84 -5.98 19.53
C LYS A 166 1.50 -4.61 19.73
N GLN A 167 1.74 -3.90 18.61
CA GLN A 167 2.39 -2.60 18.57
C GLN A 167 2.06 -1.91 17.25
N VAL A 168 2.01 -0.57 17.26
CA VAL A 168 1.99 0.26 16.06
C VAL A 168 3.19 1.21 16.08
N ILE A 169 3.90 1.31 14.96
CA ILE A 169 5.07 2.18 14.79
C ILE A 169 4.73 3.18 13.67
N LEU A 170 4.68 4.49 13.95
CA LEU A 170 4.35 5.49 12.92
C LEU A 170 5.61 6.18 12.42
N THR A 171 5.77 6.24 11.09
CA THR A 171 6.88 6.91 10.38
C THR A 171 6.41 8.04 9.46
N GLY A 172 5.12 8.35 9.47
CA GLY A 172 4.52 9.46 8.73
C GLY A 172 3.07 9.18 8.35
N GLY A 173 2.32 10.25 8.11
CA GLY A 173 0.89 10.20 7.78
C GLY A 173 0.01 9.94 9.01
N ILE A 174 -0.08 10.93 9.89
CA ILE A 174 -1.04 10.94 11.00
C ILE A 174 -2.36 11.52 10.46
N PRO A 175 -3.52 10.87 10.64
CA PRO A 175 -4.80 11.45 10.26
C PRO A 175 -5.12 12.66 11.14
N PRO A 176 -5.84 13.67 10.61
CA PRO A 176 -6.23 14.83 11.41
C PRO A 176 -7.15 14.47 12.58
N ILE A 177 -7.15 15.31 13.62
CA ILE A 177 -7.94 15.12 14.84
C ILE A 177 -8.78 16.37 15.07
N GLY A 178 -10.10 16.22 15.04
CA GLY A 178 -11.08 17.30 15.24
C GLY A 178 -11.78 17.76 13.95
N ASP A 179 -12.83 18.56 14.13
CA ASP A 179 -13.60 19.13 13.03
C ASP A 179 -12.82 20.22 12.28
N GLY A 180 -13.16 20.45 11.01
CA GLY A 180 -12.56 21.48 10.16
C GLY A 180 -11.30 21.06 9.40
N CYS A 181 -10.67 19.93 9.74
CA CYS A 181 -9.55 19.39 8.97
C CYS A 181 -10.02 18.58 7.73
N THR A 182 -10.66 19.26 6.76
CA THR A 182 -11.00 18.64 5.47
C THR A 182 -9.75 18.40 4.62
N ALA A 183 -9.88 17.59 3.57
CA ALA A 183 -8.81 17.45 2.57
C ALA A 183 -8.47 18.81 1.93
N ASP A 184 -9.51 19.61 1.63
CA ASP A 184 -9.38 20.93 1.00
C ASP A 184 -8.56 21.88 1.87
N THR A 185 -8.88 22.01 3.16
CA THR A 185 -8.14 22.85 4.11
C THR A 185 -6.68 22.41 4.28
N VAL A 186 -6.38 21.11 4.17
CA VAL A 186 -5.00 20.60 4.18
C VAL A 186 -4.26 20.95 2.88
N TYR A 187 -4.93 20.91 1.72
CA TYR A 187 -4.32 21.30 0.45
C TYR A 187 -4.14 22.83 0.33
N GLU A 188 -5.13 23.62 0.74
CA GLU A 188 -5.08 25.09 0.79
C GLU A 188 -3.89 25.57 1.63
N ALA A 189 -3.72 25.02 2.84
CA ALA A 189 -2.57 25.31 3.71
C ALA A 189 -1.20 24.90 3.10
N CYS A 190 -1.18 24.06 2.07
CA CYS A 190 0.03 23.67 1.35
C CYS A 190 0.33 24.54 0.12
N PHE A 191 -0.65 25.22 -0.49
CA PHE A 191 -0.46 25.89 -1.79
C PHE A 191 0.60 27.00 -1.75
N ASP A 192 0.52 27.92 -0.77
CA ASP A 192 1.50 29.00 -0.61
C ASP A 192 2.92 28.46 -0.37
N GLN A 193 3.03 27.40 0.42
CA GLN A 193 4.32 26.76 0.72
C GLN A 193 4.91 26.04 -0.49
N VAL A 194 4.08 25.38 -1.32
CA VAL A 194 4.51 24.77 -2.59
C VAL A 194 4.94 25.86 -3.58
N ALA A 195 4.19 26.95 -3.71
CA ALA A 195 4.57 28.09 -4.55
C ALA A 195 5.92 28.68 -4.11
N TYR A 196 6.12 28.89 -2.81
CA TYR A 196 7.37 29.41 -2.25
C TYR A 196 8.57 28.46 -2.47
N GLN A 197 8.42 27.14 -2.29
CA GLN A 197 9.52 26.21 -2.61
C GLN A 197 9.80 26.14 -4.13
N ASN A 198 8.78 26.25 -4.98
CA ASN A 198 8.96 26.31 -6.44
C ASN A 198 9.71 27.57 -6.87
N GLU A 199 9.34 28.75 -6.35
CA GLU A 199 10.10 29.99 -6.56
C GLU A 199 11.57 29.84 -6.14
N LYS A 200 11.82 29.27 -4.97
CA LYS A 200 13.15 29.03 -4.42
C LYS A 200 13.95 28.03 -5.26
N TYR A 201 13.28 27.04 -5.86
CA TYR A 201 13.88 26.11 -6.81
C TYR A 201 14.31 26.84 -8.09
N TYR A 202 13.40 27.56 -8.75
CA TYR A 202 13.69 28.27 -9.99
C TYR A 202 14.73 29.40 -9.83
N LYS A 203 14.76 30.09 -8.67
CA LYS A 203 15.83 31.05 -8.32
C LYS A 203 17.22 30.41 -8.18
N ARG A 204 17.29 29.09 -7.98
CA ARG A 204 18.53 28.31 -7.89
C ARG A 204 18.86 27.55 -9.18
N TYR A 205 17.85 27.20 -9.96
CA TYR A 205 17.93 26.40 -11.18
C TYR A 205 17.08 27.04 -12.30
N PRO A 206 17.44 28.23 -12.81
CA PRO A 206 16.61 28.98 -13.76
C PRO A 206 16.45 28.28 -15.12
N GLN A 207 17.42 27.46 -15.53
CA GLN A 207 17.33 26.67 -16.77
C GLN A 207 16.24 25.57 -16.71
N ASP A 208 15.87 25.11 -15.52
CA ASP A 208 14.87 24.05 -15.35
C ASP A 208 13.43 24.55 -15.60
N ILE A 209 13.21 25.86 -15.62
CA ILE A 209 11.91 26.48 -15.91
C ILE A 209 11.37 25.99 -17.26
N GLU A 210 12.22 25.97 -18.29
CA GLU A 210 11.82 25.58 -19.63
C GLU A 210 11.61 24.06 -19.75
N VAL A 211 12.37 23.26 -19.01
CA VAL A 211 12.17 21.81 -18.90
C VAL A 211 10.84 21.48 -18.22
N VAL A 212 10.47 22.20 -17.16
CA VAL A 212 9.15 22.03 -16.52
C VAL A 212 8.01 22.48 -17.44
N ARG A 213 8.18 23.58 -18.18
CA ARG A 213 7.22 24.01 -19.22
C ARG A 213 7.06 22.97 -20.33
N GLU A 214 8.15 22.39 -20.81
CA GLU A 214 8.14 21.32 -21.81
C GLU A 214 7.34 20.11 -21.30
N ILE A 215 7.62 19.64 -20.07
CA ILE A 215 6.86 18.55 -19.42
C ILE A 215 5.36 18.91 -19.30
N MET A 216 5.01 20.18 -19.03
CA MET A 216 3.61 20.65 -18.97
C MET A 216 2.89 20.61 -20.34
N THR A 217 3.62 20.62 -21.46
CA THR A 217 3.00 20.59 -22.80
C THR A 217 2.69 19.18 -23.32
N TYR A 218 3.37 18.14 -22.80
CA TYR A 218 3.20 16.76 -23.30
C TYR A 218 1.98 16.01 -22.73
N GLY A 219 1.12 16.69 -21.96
CA GLY A 219 -0.15 16.17 -21.47
C GLY A 219 -0.35 16.45 -19.99
N THR A 220 -1.53 16.09 -19.47
CA THR A 220 -1.91 16.21 -18.06
C THR A 220 -0.82 15.61 -17.15
N ILE A 221 -0.16 16.45 -16.35
CA ILE A 221 0.92 15.97 -15.46
C ILE A 221 0.34 15.14 -14.31
N THR A 222 0.39 13.82 -14.49
CA THR A 222 0.71 12.86 -13.44
C THR A 222 2.10 13.21 -12.89
N ILE A 223 2.18 13.74 -11.65
CA ILE A 223 3.43 14.27 -11.09
C ILE A 223 4.36 13.13 -10.63
N LEU A 224 5.22 12.65 -11.52
CA LEU A 224 6.26 11.66 -11.23
C LEU A 224 7.50 12.28 -10.55
N THR A 225 7.44 12.49 -9.23
CA THR A 225 8.62 12.92 -8.45
C THR A 225 9.62 11.79 -8.20
N LYS A 226 10.93 12.07 -8.32
CA LYS A 226 12.04 11.17 -7.92
C LYS A 226 13.00 11.90 -6.97
N SER A 227 13.30 11.30 -5.81
CA SER A 227 14.36 11.72 -4.86
C SER A 227 14.64 10.64 -3.78
N PRO A 228 15.74 10.73 -2.97
CA PRO A 228 16.37 9.55 -2.32
C PRO A 228 15.87 9.09 -0.92
N PHE A 229 16.40 7.94 -0.48
CA PHE A 229 16.16 7.15 0.77
C PHE A 229 16.82 7.72 2.07
N PRO A 230 16.57 7.25 3.33
CA PRO A 230 16.01 5.95 3.86
C PRO A 230 14.94 6.15 5.02
N LYS A 231 14.62 5.38 6.10
CA LYS A 231 14.77 4.02 6.76
C LYS A 231 13.70 3.93 7.93
N LEU A 232 13.39 2.92 8.79
CA LEU A 232 13.65 1.47 9.05
C LEU A 232 12.63 0.88 10.12
N SER A 233 11.92 -0.26 9.94
CA SER A 233 11.60 -1.35 10.95
C SER A 233 10.62 -2.41 10.39
N THR A 234 10.27 -3.49 11.12
CA THR A 234 9.21 -4.45 10.66
C THR A 234 7.83 -3.83 10.68
N LEU A 235 7.08 -4.21 9.65
CA LEU A 235 6.22 -3.30 8.92
C LEU A 235 5.29 -4.12 8.03
N VAL A 236 3.98 -4.06 8.30
CA VAL A 236 2.99 -4.26 7.23
C VAL A 236 3.12 -3.05 6.32
N TYR A 237 3.87 -3.15 5.19
CA TYR A 237 4.16 -1.96 4.37
C TYR A 237 2.95 -1.52 3.56
N ILE A 238 2.02 -0.84 4.24
CA ILE A 238 0.87 -0.13 3.67
C ILE A 238 1.40 1.14 2.96
N LYS A 239 2.21 0.93 1.93
CA LYS A 239 2.72 1.95 1.03
C LYS A 239 1.72 2.14 -0.08
N LEU A 240 1.44 3.39 -0.46
CA LEU A 240 0.97 3.65 -1.82
C LEU A 240 2.10 3.34 -2.80
N ALA A 241 1.88 2.36 -3.67
CA ALA A 241 2.39 2.48 -5.02
C ALA A 241 1.68 3.68 -5.65
N SER A 242 2.42 4.74 -5.97
CA SER A 242 1.86 5.96 -6.57
C SER A 242 1.50 5.69 -8.03
N SER A 243 0.20 5.48 -8.30
CA SER A 243 -0.33 5.25 -9.64
C SER A 243 -1.65 6.01 -9.87
N LEU A 244 -1.53 7.33 -9.94
CA LEU A 244 -2.39 8.27 -10.67
C LEU A 244 -1.46 9.29 -11.33
#